data_AF-A0A938B0D6-F1
#
_entry.id   AF-A0A938B0D6-F1
#
_cell.length_a   1.000
_cell.length_b   1.000
_cell.length_c   1.000
_cell.angle_alpha   90.00
_cell.angle_beta   90.00
_cell.angle_gamma   90.00
#
_symmetry.space_group_name_H-M   'P 1'
#
loop_
_entity.id
_entity.type
_entity.pdbx_description
1 polymer ?
#
loop_
_entity_poly.entity_id
_entity_poly.type
_entity_poly.pdbx_seq_one_letter_code
_entity_poly.pdbx_strand_id
1 'polypeptide(L)'
;MENHAFILKPHQWLGEGKIVLNMVEEELAFFTRWNVSQKDNSGLIECVQEIQVKGLSDVMLNQFLFTNFTNNSFDIELENQALGKIVGG
;
A
#
# COMPACT_ATOMS: atom_id res chain seq x y z
N MET A 1 -18.97 8.60 8.19
CA MET A 1 -17.66 8.67 7.50
C MET A 1 -16.55 7.99 8.32
N GLU A 2 -16.83 6.90 9.06
CA GLU A 2 -15.81 6.26 9.93
C GLU A 2 -15.32 4.87 9.45
N ASN A 3 -15.86 4.36 8.34
CA ASN A 3 -15.61 2.96 7.93
C ASN A 3 -14.33 2.74 7.09
N HIS A 4 -13.59 3.79 6.72
CA HIS A 4 -12.40 3.69 5.88
C HIS A 4 -11.25 4.56 6.44
N ALA A 5 -10.75 4.21 7.62
CA ALA A 5 -9.68 4.94 8.31
C ALA A 5 -8.27 4.37 8.07
N PHE A 6 -8.11 3.51 7.05
CA PHE A 6 -6.93 2.68 6.84
C PHE A 6 -5.61 3.44 6.90
N ILE A 7 -5.48 4.54 6.16
CA ILE A 7 -4.25 5.37 6.14
C ILE A 7 -4.17 6.39 7.29
N LEU A 8 -5.27 6.59 8.02
CA LEU A 8 -5.37 7.62 9.08
C LEU A 8 -5.20 7.03 10.49
N LYS A 9 -5.26 5.71 10.62
CA LYS A 9 -5.09 4.99 11.88
C LYS A 9 -3.83 4.13 11.81
N PRO A 10 -2.80 4.47 12.61
CA PRO A 10 -1.57 3.69 12.66
C PRO A 10 -1.87 2.27 13.13
N HIS A 11 -1.67 1.30 12.25
CA HIS A 11 -1.89 -0.10 12.54
C HIS A 11 -1.30 -0.99 11.46
N GLN A 12 -1.25 -2.29 11.76
CA GLN A 12 -1.05 -3.30 10.75
C GLN A 12 -2.39 -3.67 10.12
N TRP A 13 -2.52 -3.54 8.81
CA TRP A 13 -3.73 -3.91 8.09
C TRP A 13 -3.46 -5.06 7.13
N LEU A 14 -4.38 -6.01 7.10
CA LEU A 14 -4.31 -7.19 6.24
C LEU A 14 -5.37 -7.07 5.14
N GLY A 15 -4.98 -7.47 3.94
CA GLY A 15 -5.85 -7.61 2.79
C GLY A 15 -5.57 -8.92 2.08
N GLU A 16 -6.56 -9.45 1.39
CA GLU A 16 -6.43 -10.61 0.54
C GLU A 16 -7.26 -10.41 -0.72
N GLY A 17 -6.88 -11.11 -1.78
CA GLY A 17 -7.61 -11.07 -3.03
C GLY A 17 -7.07 -12.06 -4.03
N LYS A 18 -7.52 -11.91 -5.27
CA LYS A 18 -7.04 -12.69 -6.40
C LYS A 18 -6.57 -11.77 -7.52
N ILE A 19 -5.51 -12.19 -8.20
CA ILE A 19 -4.96 -11.53 -9.38
C ILE A 19 -4.82 -12.53 -10.51
N VAL A 20 -4.96 -12.03 -11.74
CA VAL A 20 -4.55 -12.76 -12.94
C VAL A 20 -3.28 -12.07 -13.43
N LEU A 21 -2.18 -12.81 -13.50
CA LEU A 21 -0.94 -12.32 -14.09
C LEU A 21 -0.96 -12.63 -15.59
N ASN A 22 -0.53 -11.69 -16.43
CA ASN A 22 -0.57 -11.86 -17.91
C ASN A 22 0.11 -13.14 -18.43
N MET A 23 1.03 -13.72 -17.64
CA MET A 23 1.80 -14.92 -17.97
C MET A 23 1.17 -16.23 -17.48
N VAL A 24 0.04 -16.18 -16.77
CA VAL A 24 -0.60 -17.32 -16.10
C VAL A 24 -2.11 -17.29 -16.37
N GLU A 25 -2.67 -18.39 -16.88
CA GLU A 25 -4.11 -18.50 -17.17
C GLU A 25 -4.98 -18.67 -15.90
N GLU A 26 -4.35 -18.92 -14.75
CA GLU A 26 -4.99 -19.15 -13.46
C GLU A 26 -5.03 -17.89 -12.56
N GLU A 27 -6.11 -17.77 -11.78
CA GLU A 27 -6.21 -16.79 -10.70
C GLU A 27 -5.31 -17.19 -9.53
N LEU A 28 -4.35 -16.32 -9.19
CA LEU A 28 -3.50 -16.49 -8.02
C LEU A 28 -4.04 -15.69 -6.84
N ALA A 29 -4.14 -16.34 -5.68
CA ALA A 29 -4.42 -15.64 -4.44
C ALA A 29 -3.22 -14.76 -4.05
N PHE A 30 -3.47 -13.57 -3.52
CA PHE A 30 -2.45 -12.73 -2.93
C PHE A 30 -2.89 -12.23 -1.56
N PHE A 31 -1.90 -11.92 -0.73
CA PHE A 31 -2.07 -11.29 0.56
C PHE A 31 -1.30 -9.99 0.60
N THR A 32 -1.89 -8.96 1.19
CA THR A 32 -1.21 -7.69 1.47
C THR A 32 -1.12 -7.48 2.96
N ARG A 33 0.06 -7.12 3.43
CA ARG A 33 0.27 -6.57 4.77
C ARG A 33 0.68 -5.13 4.64
N TRP A 34 -0.04 -4.25 5.31
CA TRP A 34 0.28 -2.84 5.39
C TRP A 34 0.68 -2.49 6.79
N ASN A 35 1.76 -1.74 6.93
CA ASN A 35 2.19 -1.15 8.19
C ASN A 35 2.05 0.36 8.04
N VAL A 36 1.04 0.93 8.68
CA VAL A 36 0.76 2.37 8.65
C VAL A 36 1.38 3.00 9.88
N SER A 37 2.34 3.90 9.68
CA SER A 37 3.04 4.60 10.77
C SER A 37 2.17 5.70 11.38
N GLN A 38 2.57 6.14 12.56
CA GLN A 38 2.00 7.34 13.15
C GLN A 38 2.36 8.57 12.31
N LYS A 39 1.40 9.49 12.18
CA LYS A 39 1.64 10.80 11.58
C LYS A 39 2.75 11.51 12.34
N ASP A 40 3.81 11.91 11.64
CA ASP A 40 4.96 12.56 12.24
C ASP A 40 4.69 14.04 12.58
N ASN A 41 5.69 14.72 13.15
CA ASN A 41 5.58 16.14 13.51
C ASN A 41 5.41 17.08 12.30
N SER A 42 5.77 16.63 11.10
CA SER A 42 5.63 17.39 9.85
C SER A 42 4.29 17.11 9.14
N GLY A 43 3.53 16.14 9.66
CA GLY A 43 2.22 15.78 9.17
C GLY A 43 2.24 14.73 8.06
N LEU A 44 3.33 14.00 7.91
CA LEU A 44 3.51 12.93 6.95
C LEU A 44 3.09 11.59 7.55
N ILE A 45 2.58 10.69 6.72
CA ILE A 45 2.31 9.30 7.10
C ILE A 45 3.09 8.39 6.17
N GLU A 46 4.02 7.63 6.74
CA GLU A 46 4.73 6.57 6.04
C GLU A 46 3.94 5.26 6.13
N CYS A 47 3.86 4.54 5.01
CA CYS A 47 3.26 3.21 4.97
C CYS A 47 4.14 2.25 4.18
N VAL A 48 4.32 1.03 4.70
CA VAL A 48 4.96 -0.05 3.94
C VAL A 48 3.92 -1.10 3.63
N GLN A 49 3.80 -1.45 2.34
CA GLN A 49 2.97 -2.56 1.89
C GLN A 49 3.86 -3.71 1.44
N GLU A 50 3.53 -4.90 1.90
CA GLU A 50 4.12 -6.14 1.48
C GLU A 50 3.06 -6.96 0.74
N ILE A 51 3.39 -7.46 -0.45
CA ILE A 51 2.50 -8.26 -1.28
C ILE A 51 3.14 -9.63 -1.47
N GLN A 52 2.43 -10.66 -1.03
CA GLN A 52 2.80 -12.06 -1.26
C GLN A 52 1.79 -12.69 -2.20
N VAL A 53 2.25 -13.15 -3.37
CA VAL A 53 1.43 -13.91 -4.31
C VAL A 53 1.65 -15.40 -4.06
N LYS A 54 0.56 -16.16 -3.97
CA LYS A 54 0.62 -17.61 -3.78
C LYS A 54 1.27 -18.27 -5.01
N GLY A 55 2.29 -19.09 -4.77
CA GLY A 55 3.03 -19.78 -5.84
C GLY A 55 4.26 -19.02 -6.34
N LEU A 56 4.46 -17.77 -5.92
CA LEU A 56 5.70 -17.03 -6.16
C LEU A 56 6.51 -16.95 -4.87
N SER A 57 7.84 -17.08 -4.97
CA SER A 57 8.74 -16.95 -3.82
C SER A 57 8.90 -15.51 -3.35
N ASP A 58 8.73 -14.58 -4.27
CA ASP A 58 9.13 -13.19 -4.05
C ASP A 58 8.04 -12.43 -3.31
N VAL A 59 8.46 -11.67 -2.29
CA VAL A 59 7.63 -10.67 -1.63
C VAL A 59 7.89 -9.33 -2.30
N MET A 60 6.85 -8.72 -2.84
CA MET A 60 6.96 -7.36 -3.37
C MET A 60 6.75 -6.34 -2.25
N LEU A 61 7.59 -5.32 -2.21
CA LEU A 61 7.52 -4.24 -1.23
C LEU A 61 7.23 -2.92 -1.92
N ASN A 62 6.25 -2.20 -1.41
CA ASN A 62 5.95 -0.82 -1.82
C ASN A 62 6.12 0.09 -0.60
N GLN A 63 6.81 1.20 -0.78
CA GLN A 63 6.90 2.27 0.19
C GLN A 63 5.98 3.40 -0.24
N PHE A 64 5.14 3.85 0.67
CA PHE A 64 4.21 4.94 0.43
C PHE A 64 4.47 6.08 1.41
N LEU A 65 4.36 7.31 0.91
CA LEU A 65 4.39 8.52 1.72
C LEU A 65 3.17 9.36 1.40
N PHE A 66 2.32 9.57 2.40
CA PHE A 66 1.13 10.40 2.29
C PHE A 66 1.39 11.78 2.88
N THR A 67 1.04 12.82 2.12
CA THR A 67 1.33 14.21 2.45
C THR A 67 0.14 15.12 2.14
N ASN A 68 0.21 16.39 2.53
CA ASN A 68 -0.76 17.42 2.15
C ASN A 68 -2.23 17.05 2.41
N PHE A 69 -2.51 16.39 3.54
CA PHE A 69 -3.87 16.02 3.93
C PHE A 69 -4.77 17.25 4.07
N THR A 70 -5.82 17.30 3.26
CA THR A 70 -6.96 18.23 3.41
C THR A 70 -8.19 17.46 3.89
N ASN A 71 -9.34 18.13 3.98
CA ASN A 71 -10.60 17.45 4.35
C ASN A 71 -11.00 16.35 3.34
N ASN A 72 -10.60 16.49 2.07
CA ASN A 72 -11.10 15.65 0.98
C ASN A 72 -10.00 15.08 0.07
N SER A 73 -8.73 15.42 0.31
CA SER A 73 -7.62 15.00 -0.55
C SER A 73 -6.33 14.78 0.25
N PHE A 74 -5.38 14.11 -0.37
CA PHE A 74 -4.01 13.95 0.08
C PHE A 74 -3.15 13.70 -1.15
N ASP A 75 -1.86 14.02 -1.05
CA ASP A 75 -0.88 13.60 -2.07
C ASP A 75 -0.24 12.29 -1.63
N ILE A 76 0.08 11.43 -2.58
CA ILE A 76 0.70 10.13 -2.38
C ILE A 76 1.95 9.99 -3.23
N GLU A 77 3.02 9.55 -2.60
CA GLU A 77 4.21 9.06 -3.26
C GLU A 77 4.30 7.55 -3.06
N LEU A 78 4.63 6.82 -4.12
CA LEU A 78 4.83 5.37 -4.14
C LEU A 78 6.21 5.08 -4.71
N GLU A 79 7.02 4.33 -3.99
CA GLU A 79 8.30 3.81 -4.46
C GLU A 79 8.34 2.28 -4.38
N ASN A 80 8.72 1.64 -5.48
CA ASN A 80 9.10 0.22 -5.49
C ASN A 80 10.17 -0.08 -6.55
N GLN A 81 10.77 -1.27 -6.48
CA GLN A 81 11.84 -1.67 -7.39
C GLN A 81 11.40 -1.84 -8.87
N ALA A 82 10.12 -2.13 -9.11
CA ALA A 82 9.62 -2.44 -10.45
C ALA A 82 9.17 -1.18 -11.22
N LEU A 83 8.66 -0.17 -10.52
CA LEU A 83 8.05 1.05 -11.05
C LEU A 83 8.91 2.29 -10.79
N GLY A 84 9.88 2.21 -9.87
CA GLY A 84 10.58 3.39 -9.36
C GLY A 84 9.66 4.24 -8.48
N LYS A 85 9.83 5.56 -8.53
CA LYS A 85 9.06 6.54 -7.75
C LYS A 85 7.94 7.16 -8.59
N ILE A 86 6.71 7.08 -8.09
CA ILE A 86 5.49 7.64 -8.68
C ILE A 86 4.86 8.61 -7.68
N VAL A 87 4.33 9.73 -8.15
CA VAL A 87 3.62 10.73 -7.33
C VAL A 87 2.24 10.99 -7.92
N GLY A 88 1.22 11.15 -7.08
CA GLY A 88 -0.14 11.51 -7.47
C GLY A 88 -0.87 12.30 -6.37
N GLY A 89 -1.94 13.02 -6.73
CA GLY A 89 -2.77 13.83 -5.84
C GLY A 89 -4.12 14.16 -6.46
#